data_AF-A0A9W9H122-F1
#
_entry.id   AF-A0A9W9H122-F1
#
_cell.length_a   1.000
_cell.length_b   1.000
_cell.length_c   1.000
_cell.angle_alpha   90.00
_cell.angle_beta   90.00
_cell.angle_gamma   90.00
#
_symmetry.space_group_name_H-M   'P 1'
#
loop_
_entity.id
_entity.type
_entity.pdbx_description
1 polymer ?
#
loop_
_entity_poly.entity_id
_entity_poly.type
_entity_poly.pdbx_seq_one_letter_code
_entity_poly.pdbx_strand_id
1 'polypeptide(L)'
;MESTNVSVAKRGKLQSPEQWPTWISTIRSLAKDHNVWELLDPEKSDDNLTKEIDEPELPPMPQQTMNESNQMMYRMWGYEMDFYKIKQARYEKQQKGLAIVNTAIKASVHENQQYSLNDKDTARERLVFLKSRFGQSTNRFEIVRKEWKATSHLPSKNDVDVDK
;
A
#
# COMPACT_ATOMS: atom_id res chain seq x y z
N MET A 1 19.32 -23.92 4.63
CA MET A 1 18.27 -23.12 3.96
C MET A 1 17.45 -22.48 5.05
N GLU A 2 17.86 -21.28 5.45
CA GLU A 2 17.34 -20.59 6.63
C GLU A 2 16.19 -19.70 6.18
N SER A 3 14.97 -20.19 6.35
CA SER A 3 13.75 -19.46 6.07
C SER A 3 13.75 -18.18 6.90
N THR A 4 13.80 -17.06 6.20
CA THR A 4 13.71 -15.71 6.76
C THR A 4 12.29 -15.52 7.30
N ASN A 5 12.03 -16.08 8.48
CA ASN A 5 10.88 -15.75 9.30
C ASN A 5 11.09 -14.30 9.78
N VAL A 6 10.65 -13.36 8.95
CA VAL A 6 10.60 -11.94 9.32
C VAL A 6 9.78 -11.86 10.60
N SER A 7 10.46 -11.44 11.67
CA SER A 7 9.98 -11.31 13.02
C SER A 7 8.92 -10.20 13.13
N VAL A 8 7.69 -10.53 12.72
CA VAL A 8 6.50 -9.68 12.91
C VAL A 8 5.90 -9.84 14.32
N ALA A 9 6.39 -10.79 15.10
CA ALA A 9 5.76 -11.29 16.33
C ALA A 9 5.78 -10.36 17.58
N LYS A 10 6.15 -9.08 17.47
CA LYS A 10 6.09 -8.17 18.65
C LYS A 10 5.68 -6.71 18.37
N ARG A 11 5.09 -6.40 17.21
CA ARG A 11 4.33 -5.15 17.06
C ARG A 11 2.85 -5.51 17.21
N GLY A 12 2.23 -5.10 18.32
CA GLY A 12 0.81 -5.35 18.56
C GLY A 12 -0.04 -4.91 17.36
N LYS A 13 -1.15 -5.63 17.12
CA LYS A 13 -2.10 -5.29 16.06
C LYS A 13 -2.50 -3.81 16.14
N LEU A 14 -2.73 -3.17 14.99
CA LEU A 14 -3.19 -1.78 14.92
C LEU A 14 -4.53 -1.64 15.66
N GLN A 15 -4.49 -0.93 16.79
CA GLN A 15 -5.61 -0.66 17.69
C GLN A 15 -5.68 0.79 18.13
N SER A 16 -4.56 1.52 18.07
CA SER A 16 -4.49 2.91 18.53
C SER A 16 -3.79 3.83 17.52
N PRO A 17 -4.10 5.14 17.55
CA PRO A 17 -3.50 6.08 16.62
C PRO A 17 -1.97 6.23 16.74
N GLU A 18 -1.39 5.98 17.91
CA GLU A 18 0.07 6.07 18.15
C GLU A 18 0.85 5.00 17.38
N GLN A 19 0.19 3.88 17.07
CA GLN A 19 0.78 2.78 16.30
C GLN A 19 0.78 3.07 14.80
N TRP A 20 -0.02 4.05 14.33
CA TRP A 20 -0.22 4.33 12.92
C TRP A 20 1.09 4.56 12.15
N PRO A 21 2.02 5.45 12.57
CA PRO A 21 3.21 5.75 11.78
C PRO A 21 4.10 4.53 11.55
N THR A 22 4.28 3.72 12.59
CA THR A 22 5.08 2.49 12.54
C THR A 22 4.38 1.40 11.72
N TRP A 23 3.05 1.30 11.86
CA TRP A 23 2.25 0.32 11.14
C TRP A 23 2.21 0.61 9.64
N ILE A 24 1.87 1.84 9.24
CA ILE A 24 1.81 2.23 7.82
C ILE A 24 3.17 2.14 7.16
N SER A 25 4.26 2.43 7.88
CA SER A 25 5.62 2.22 7.37
C SER A 25 5.90 0.75 7.06
N THR A 26 5.40 -0.18 7.89
CA THR A 26 5.58 -1.63 7.66
C THR A 26 4.80 -2.08 6.42
N ILE A 27 3.55 -1.65 6.29
CA ILE A 27 2.72 -1.96 5.11
C ILE A 27 3.31 -1.33 3.84
N ARG A 28 3.80 -0.09 3.93
CA ARG A 28 4.48 0.59 2.83
C ARG A 28 5.72 -0.17 2.36
N SER A 29 6.56 -0.64 3.28
CA SER A 29 7.73 -1.45 2.92
C SER A 29 7.33 -2.73 2.19
N LEU A 30 6.37 -3.48 2.75
CA LEU A 30 5.86 -4.70 2.10
C LEU A 30 5.29 -4.42 0.70
N ALA A 31 4.50 -3.36 0.55
CA ALA A 31 3.94 -2.97 -0.74
C ALA A 31 5.01 -2.54 -1.75
N LYS A 32 6.10 -1.91 -1.29
CA LYS A 32 7.25 -1.57 -2.14
C LYS A 32 8.02 -2.81 -2.58
N ASP A 33 8.22 -3.78 -1.70
CA ASP A 33 8.86 -5.07 -2.04
C ASP A 33 8.10 -5.80 -3.15
N HIS A 34 6.77 -5.63 -3.18
CA HIS A 34 5.89 -6.16 -4.21
C HIS A 34 5.61 -5.20 -5.38
N ASN A 35 6.18 -4.00 -5.40
CA ASN A 35 5.97 -2.95 -6.43
C ASN A 35 4.51 -2.52 -6.62
N VAL A 36 3.73 -2.49 -5.54
CA VAL A 36 2.29 -2.13 -5.57
C VAL A 36 1.94 -0.89 -4.73
N TRP A 37 2.90 -0.27 -4.04
CA TRP A 37 2.62 0.89 -3.17
C TRP A 37 1.91 2.04 -3.90
N GLU A 38 2.34 2.34 -5.13
CA GLU A 38 1.79 3.46 -5.92
C GLU A 38 0.30 3.26 -6.29
N LEU A 39 -0.20 2.03 -6.22
CA LEU A 39 -1.62 1.66 -6.43
C LEU A 39 -2.44 1.78 -5.13
N LEU A 40 -1.76 1.79 -3.98
CA LEU A 40 -2.37 1.65 -2.66
C LEU A 40 -2.28 2.91 -1.82
N ASP A 41 -1.45 3.88 -2.23
CA ASP A 41 -1.09 5.03 -1.42
C ASP A 41 -2.34 5.81 -0.96
N PRO A 42 -2.66 5.81 0.35
CA PRO A 42 -3.83 6.50 0.89
C PRO A 42 -3.64 8.02 0.99
N GLU A 43 -2.46 8.55 0.63
CA GLU A 43 -2.21 9.99 0.51
C GLU A 43 -2.60 10.55 -0.86
N LYS A 44 -2.65 9.69 -1.89
CA LYS A 44 -2.98 10.13 -3.25
C LYS A 44 -4.49 10.18 -3.45
N SER A 45 -4.95 11.25 -4.10
CA SER A 45 -6.29 11.29 -4.69
C SER A 45 -6.43 10.27 -5.80
N ASP A 46 -7.66 9.86 -6.09
CA ASP A 46 -7.96 8.86 -7.12
C ASP A 46 -7.39 9.26 -8.49
N ASP A 47 -7.44 10.56 -8.83
CA ASP A 47 -6.91 11.10 -10.09
C ASP A 47 -5.39 10.96 -10.25
N ASN A 48 -4.65 10.88 -9.14
CA ASN A 48 -3.19 10.79 -9.12
C ASN A 48 -2.69 9.37 -8.83
N LEU A 49 -3.60 8.40 -8.68
CA LEU A 49 -3.26 7.02 -8.38
C LEU A 49 -2.74 6.33 -9.64
N THR A 50 -1.69 5.52 -9.46
CA THR A 50 -1.25 4.64 -10.55
C THR A 50 -2.37 3.66 -10.87
N LYS A 51 -2.63 3.43 -12.16
CA LYS A 51 -3.62 2.45 -12.60
C LYS A 51 -3.07 1.04 -12.47
N GLU A 52 -3.95 0.12 -12.08
CA GLU A 52 -3.64 -1.31 -12.15
C GLU A 52 -3.38 -1.71 -13.61
N ILE A 53 -2.58 -2.75 -13.79
CA ILE A 53 -2.36 -3.36 -15.10
C ILE A 53 -3.63 -4.12 -15.45
N ASP A 54 -4.18 -3.85 -16.62
CA ASP A 54 -5.32 -4.60 -17.13
C ASP A 54 -4.91 -6.04 -17.47
N GLU A 55 -5.84 -6.98 -17.27
CA GLU A 55 -5.66 -8.36 -17.71
C GLU A 55 -5.46 -8.38 -19.24
N PRO A 56 -4.33 -8.90 -19.73
CA PRO A 56 -4.06 -8.90 -21.16
C PRO A 56 -4.93 -9.93 -21.88
N GLU A 57 -5.37 -9.58 -23.08
CA GLU A 57 -6.14 -10.48 -23.93
C GLU A 57 -5.26 -11.49 -24.65
N LEU A 58 -5.71 -12.74 -24.70
CA LEU A 58 -5.02 -13.82 -25.41
C LEU A 58 -5.05 -13.56 -26.93
N PRO A 59 -3.89 -13.52 -27.61
CA PRO A 59 -3.85 -13.33 -29.05
C PRO A 59 -4.55 -14.47 -29.79
N PRO A 60 -5.40 -14.16 -30.79
CA PRO A 60 -6.15 -15.17 -31.52
C PRO A 60 -5.20 -16.08 -32.30
N MET A 61 -5.37 -17.39 -32.14
CA MET A 61 -4.59 -18.38 -32.89
C MET A 61 -4.96 -18.33 -34.38
N PRO A 62 -3.98 -18.34 -35.30
CA PRO A 62 -4.26 -18.48 -36.73
C PRO A 62 -4.96 -19.81 -37.02
N GLN A 63 -6.11 -19.77 -37.67
CA GLN A 63 -6.94 -20.98 -37.93
C GLN A 63 -6.52 -21.79 -39.16
N GLN A 64 -5.65 -21.24 -40.00
CA GLN A 64 -5.19 -21.91 -41.22
C GLN A 64 -4.22 -23.05 -40.86
N THR A 65 -3.81 -23.87 -41.83
CA THR A 65 -2.65 -24.76 -41.65
C THR A 65 -1.39 -24.01 -42.07
N MET A 66 -0.30 -24.15 -41.32
CA MET A 66 0.95 -23.47 -41.63
C MET A 66 1.54 -23.96 -42.96
N ASN A 67 1.86 -23.03 -43.84
CA ASN A 67 2.51 -23.21 -45.14
C ASN A 67 3.43 -22.02 -45.44
N GLU A 68 4.14 -22.05 -46.58
CA GLU A 68 5.09 -20.99 -46.95
C GLU A 68 4.40 -19.63 -47.11
N SER A 69 3.15 -19.60 -47.61
CA SER A 69 2.40 -18.37 -47.85
C SER A 69 1.94 -17.67 -46.56
N ASN A 70 1.77 -18.40 -45.45
CA ASN A 70 1.31 -17.84 -44.18
C ASN A 70 2.35 -17.92 -43.05
N GLN A 71 3.58 -18.33 -43.36
CA GLN A 71 4.67 -18.43 -42.38
C GLN A 71 4.90 -17.11 -41.61
N MET A 72 4.76 -15.96 -42.28
CA MET A 72 4.89 -14.64 -41.63
C MET A 72 3.79 -14.39 -40.60
N MET A 73 2.54 -14.81 -40.88
CA MET A 73 1.42 -14.69 -39.94
C MET A 73 1.70 -15.48 -38.66
N TYR A 74 2.21 -16.71 -38.77
CA TYR A 74 2.59 -17.51 -37.60
C TYR A 74 3.74 -16.90 -36.80
N ARG A 75 4.72 -16.28 -37.47
CA ARG A 75 5.79 -15.55 -36.78
C ARG A 75 5.27 -14.34 -36.02
N MET A 76 4.39 -13.54 -36.64
CA MET A 76 3.76 -12.39 -35.99
C MET A 76 2.92 -12.82 -34.78
N TRP A 77 2.10 -13.86 -34.93
CA TRP A 77 1.36 -14.45 -33.81
C TRP A 77 2.30 -14.93 -32.69
N GLY A 78 3.45 -15.52 -33.04
CA GLY A 78 4.49 -15.88 -32.09
C GLY A 78 4.99 -14.68 -31.26
N TYR A 79 5.28 -13.55 -31.92
CA TYR A 79 5.66 -12.32 -31.23
C TYR A 79 4.54 -11.76 -30.35
N GLU A 80 3.30 -11.73 -30.83
CA GLU A 80 2.14 -11.31 -30.04
C GLU A 80 1.95 -12.19 -28.81
N MET A 81 2.12 -13.50 -28.96
CA MET A 81 2.06 -14.47 -27.86
C MET A 81 3.17 -14.24 -26.83
N ASP A 82 4.38 -13.91 -27.27
CA ASP A 82 5.47 -13.59 -26.36
C ASP A 82 5.22 -12.27 -25.60
N PHE A 83 4.70 -11.25 -26.27
CA PHE A 83 4.26 -10.01 -25.62
C PHE A 83 3.12 -10.25 -24.63
N TYR A 84 2.14 -11.08 -24.99
CA TYR A 84 1.05 -11.50 -24.11
C TYR A 84 1.60 -12.14 -22.85
N LYS A 85 2.48 -13.13 -22.96
CA LYS A 85 3.09 -13.81 -21.79
C LYS A 85 3.81 -12.83 -20.87
N ILE A 86 4.54 -11.86 -21.42
CA ILE A 86 5.23 -10.83 -20.62
C ILE A 86 4.21 -9.96 -19.88
N LYS A 87 3.15 -9.51 -20.56
CA LYS A 87 2.07 -8.71 -19.93
C LYS A 87 1.35 -9.52 -18.85
N GLN A 88 1.03 -10.78 -19.13
CA GLN A 88 0.33 -11.69 -18.23
C GLN A 88 1.14 -11.92 -16.96
N ALA A 89 2.44 -12.19 -17.09
CA ALA A 89 3.33 -12.36 -15.95
C ALA A 89 3.42 -11.09 -15.08
N ARG A 90 3.37 -9.89 -15.70
CA ARG A 90 3.35 -8.61 -14.96
C ARG A 90 2.02 -8.41 -14.22
N TYR A 91 0.91 -8.67 -14.89
CA TYR A 91 -0.44 -8.62 -14.31
C TYR A 91 -0.55 -9.54 -13.10
N GLU A 92 -0.23 -10.83 -13.27
CA GLU A 92 -0.30 -11.83 -12.19
C GLU A 92 0.61 -11.46 -11.01
N LYS A 93 1.82 -10.95 -11.28
CA LYS A 93 2.74 -10.49 -10.24
C LYS A 93 2.14 -9.33 -9.44
N GLN A 94 1.50 -8.37 -10.11
CA GLN A 94 0.86 -7.24 -9.45
C GLN A 94 -0.34 -7.70 -8.61
N GLN A 95 -1.22 -8.53 -9.16
CA GLN A 95 -2.38 -9.07 -8.45
C GLN A 95 -1.98 -9.88 -7.22
N LYS A 96 -0.93 -10.72 -7.33
CA LYS A 96 -0.35 -11.43 -6.19
C LYS A 96 0.19 -10.48 -5.13
N GLY A 97 0.90 -9.42 -5.54
CA GLY A 97 1.40 -8.39 -4.63
C GLY A 97 0.27 -7.69 -3.86
N LEU A 98 -0.79 -7.28 -4.57
CA LEU A 98 -1.99 -6.67 -3.98
C LEU A 98 -2.65 -7.62 -2.97
N ALA A 99 -2.81 -8.90 -3.31
CA ALA A 99 -3.39 -9.90 -2.42
C ALA A 99 -2.56 -10.13 -1.14
N ILE A 100 -1.23 -10.18 -1.26
CA ILE A 100 -0.31 -10.31 -0.11
C ILE A 100 -0.45 -9.11 0.82
N VAL A 101 -0.39 -7.89 0.28
CA VAL A 101 -0.53 -6.67 1.07
C VAL A 101 -1.90 -6.60 1.74
N ASN A 102 -2.96 -6.96 1.01
CA ASN A 102 -4.31 -7.00 1.55
C ASN A 102 -4.44 -7.94 2.75
N THR A 103 -3.87 -9.14 2.62
CA THR A 103 -3.84 -10.14 3.70
C THR A 103 -3.07 -9.62 4.89
N ALA A 104 -1.92 -8.98 4.67
CA ALA A 104 -1.12 -8.38 5.72
C ALA A 104 -1.87 -7.25 6.46
N ILE A 105 -2.61 -6.41 5.74
CA ILE A 105 -3.46 -5.37 6.34
C ILE A 105 -4.50 -6.00 7.26
N LYS A 106 -5.28 -6.98 6.77
CA LYS A 106 -6.31 -7.65 7.58
C LYS A 106 -5.74 -8.35 8.83
N ALA A 107 -4.62 -9.04 8.67
CA ALA A 107 -3.99 -9.81 9.75
C ALA A 107 -3.34 -8.93 10.82
N SER A 108 -2.87 -7.74 10.45
CA SER A 108 -2.13 -6.83 11.34
C SER A 108 -3.00 -5.78 12.03
N VAL A 109 -4.32 -5.83 11.85
CA VAL A 109 -5.30 -4.94 12.48
C VAL A 109 -6.04 -5.68 13.61
N HIS A 110 -6.36 -4.97 14.69
CA HIS A 110 -7.03 -5.56 15.86
C HIS A 110 -8.44 -6.07 15.50
N GLU A 111 -8.89 -7.15 16.14
CA GLU A 111 -10.14 -7.86 15.84
C GLU A 111 -11.37 -6.94 15.84
N ASN A 112 -11.47 -6.02 16.81
CA ASN A 112 -12.52 -4.99 16.88
C ASN A 112 -12.68 -4.13 15.61
N GLN A 113 -11.66 -4.06 14.76
CA GLN A 113 -11.66 -3.29 13.52
C GLN A 113 -11.82 -4.18 12.28
N GLN A 114 -11.62 -5.49 12.40
CA GLN A 114 -11.69 -6.42 11.26
C GLN A 114 -13.07 -6.44 10.62
N TYR A 115 -14.14 -6.31 11.42
CA TYR A 115 -15.50 -6.25 10.90
C TYR A 115 -15.69 -5.07 9.93
N SER A 116 -15.20 -3.88 10.28
CA SER A 116 -15.27 -2.68 9.43
C SER A 116 -14.42 -2.78 8.15
N LEU A 117 -13.45 -3.70 8.09
CA LEU A 117 -12.62 -3.94 6.91
C LEU A 117 -13.23 -4.95 5.94
N ASN A 118 -14.29 -5.66 6.35
CA ASN A 118 -15.00 -6.60 5.47
C ASN A 118 -15.84 -5.86 4.43
N ASP A 119 -16.39 -4.70 4.78
CA ASP A 119 -17.18 -3.83 3.89
C ASP A 119 -16.30 -2.95 2.96
N LYS A 120 -15.01 -3.28 2.84
CA LYS A 120 -14.04 -2.59 1.99
C LYS A 120 -13.47 -3.63 1.07
N ASP A 121 -13.58 -3.47 -0.23
CA ASP A 121 -13.26 -4.53 -1.19
C ASP A 121 -11.77 -4.54 -1.48
N THR A 122 -11.19 -3.36 -1.70
CA THR A 122 -9.78 -3.20 -2.08
C THR A 122 -8.86 -2.97 -0.89
N ALA A 123 -7.57 -3.31 -1.07
CA ALA A 123 -6.54 -2.98 -0.07
C ALA A 123 -6.42 -1.47 0.15
N ARG A 124 -6.61 -0.67 -0.90
CA ARG A 124 -6.56 0.79 -0.82
C ARG A 124 -7.71 1.35 0.01
N GLU A 125 -8.95 0.92 -0.23
CA GLU A 125 -10.09 1.34 0.59
C GLU A 125 -9.87 1.06 2.07
N ARG A 126 -9.31 -0.11 2.39
CA ARG A 126 -8.94 -0.47 3.76
C ARG A 126 -7.89 0.51 4.32
N LEU A 127 -6.86 0.86 3.55
CA LEU A 127 -5.85 1.84 3.97
C LEU A 127 -6.41 3.25 4.17
N VAL A 128 -7.28 3.72 3.27
CA VAL A 128 -7.94 5.02 3.39
C VAL A 128 -8.81 5.07 4.65
N PHE A 129 -9.59 4.01 4.89
CA PHE A 129 -10.40 3.89 6.09
C PHE A 129 -9.53 3.90 7.36
N LEU A 130 -8.50 3.07 7.43
CA LEU A 130 -7.60 3.01 8.59
C LEU A 130 -6.87 4.34 8.81
N LYS A 131 -6.47 5.03 7.74
CA LYS A 131 -5.88 6.38 7.81
C LYS A 131 -6.84 7.39 8.41
N SER A 132 -8.11 7.39 7.99
CA SER A 132 -9.11 8.28 8.58
C SER A 132 -9.31 8.05 10.08
N ARG A 133 -9.14 6.82 10.55
CA ARG A 133 -9.36 6.44 11.95
C ARG A 133 -8.13 6.64 12.84
N PHE A 134 -6.94 6.30 12.35
CA PHE A 134 -5.71 6.24 13.13
C PHE A 134 -4.66 7.26 12.70
N GLY A 135 -4.72 7.76 11.46
CA GLY A 135 -3.77 8.74 10.93
C GLY A 135 -3.97 10.17 11.43
N GLN A 136 -5.18 10.53 11.89
CA GLN A 136 -5.49 11.89 12.33
C GLN A 136 -4.73 12.32 13.61
N SER A 137 -4.32 11.38 14.47
CA SER A 137 -3.56 11.73 15.68
C SER A 137 -2.16 12.26 15.37
N THR A 138 -1.58 11.92 14.22
CA THR A 138 -0.23 12.36 13.85
C THR A 138 -0.20 13.89 13.71
N ASN A 139 -1.25 14.47 13.12
CA ASN A 139 -1.43 15.93 13.11
C ASN A 139 -1.60 16.50 14.53
N ARG A 140 -2.36 15.81 15.39
CA ARG A 140 -2.63 16.27 16.76
C ARG A 140 -1.37 16.25 17.64
N PHE A 141 -0.51 15.24 17.53
CA PHE A 141 0.77 15.20 18.23
C PHE A 141 1.77 16.23 17.69
N GLU A 142 1.78 16.50 16.39
CA GLU A 142 2.58 17.60 15.82
C GLU A 142 2.08 18.98 16.25
N ILE A 143 0.76 19.19 16.32
CA ILE A 143 0.15 20.40 16.87
C ILE A 143 0.55 20.57 18.33
N VAL A 144 0.33 19.57 19.18
CA VAL A 144 0.69 19.60 20.60
C VAL A 144 2.20 19.80 20.80
N ARG A 145 3.05 19.22 19.93
CA ARG A 145 4.51 19.41 19.98
C ARG A 145 4.93 20.81 19.55
N LYS A 146 4.27 21.40 18.54
CA LYS A 146 4.49 22.80 18.14
C LYS A 146 4.04 23.75 19.25
N GLU A 147 2.90 23.48 19.86
CA GLU A 147 2.37 24.25 21.00
C GLU A 147 3.32 24.17 22.21
N TRP A 148 3.75 22.97 22.62
CA TRP A 148 4.73 22.79 23.71
C TRP A 148 6.04 23.53 23.46
N LYS A 149 6.56 23.50 22.23
CA LYS A 149 7.77 24.26 21.87
C LYS A 149 7.53 25.76 22.02
N ALA A 150 6.38 26.25 21.57
CA ALA A 150 6.01 27.66 21.69
C ALA A 150 5.87 28.11 23.15
N THR A 151 5.29 27.29 24.04
CA THR A 151 5.18 27.59 25.48
C THR A 151 6.48 27.38 26.25
N SER A 152 7.34 26.44 25.86
CA SER A 152 8.63 26.18 26.53
C SER A 152 9.69 27.27 26.30
N HIS A 153 9.48 28.16 25.31
CA HIS A 153 10.35 29.31 25.04
C HIS A 153 9.84 30.62 25.67
N LEU A 154 8.71 30.61 26.40
CA LEU A 154 8.30 31.75 27.19
C LEU A 154 9.13 31.78 28.49
N PRO A 155 9.86 32.88 28.78
CA PRO A 155 10.57 32.99 30.04
C PRO A 155 9.55 32.94 31.20
N SER A 156 9.86 32.12 32.20
CA SER A 156 9.09 32.01 33.43
C SER A 156 8.94 33.41 34.04
N LYS A 157 7.73 33.95 34.00
CA LYS A 157 7.41 35.26 34.57
C LYS A 157 7.25 35.13 36.09
N ASN A 158 8.34 34.80 36.77
CA ASN A 158 8.47 34.88 38.22
C ASN A 158 9.74 35.67 38.55
N ASP A 159 9.73 36.95 38.21
CA ASP A 159 10.43 37.96 39.00
C ASP A 159 9.33 38.82 39.62
N VAL A 160 8.86 38.39 40.80
CA VAL A 160 8.11 39.28 41.69
C VAL A 160 9.18 40.13 42.36
N ASP A 161 9.30 41.35 41.85
CA ASP A 161 10.10 42.43 42.41
C ASP A 161 9.54 42.74 43.82
N VAL A 162 10.23 42.27 44.85
CA VAL A 162 9.99 42.68 46.24
C VAL A 162 11.09 43.66 46.59
N ASP A 163 10.79 44.95 46.45
CA ASP A 163 11.50 46.00 47.16
C ASP A 163 10.54 47.17 47.46
N LYS A 164 10.13 47.26 48.73
CA LYS A 164 10.17 48.47 49.57
C LYS A 164 9.74 48.18 51.01
#